data_AF-A0A8I1ML37-F1
#
_entry.id   AF-A0A8I1ML37-F1
#
_cell.length_a   1.000
_cell.length_b   1.000
_cell.length_c   1.000
_cell.angle_alpha   90.00
_cell.angle_beta   90.00
_cell.angle_gamma   90.00
#
_symmetry.space_group_name_H-M   'P 1'
#
loop_
_entity.id
_entity.type
_entity.pdbx_description
1 polymer ?
#
loop_
_entity_poly.entity_id
_entity_poly.type
_entity_poly.pdbx_seq_one_letter_code
_entity_poly.pdbx_strand_id
1 'polypeptide(L)'
;MRRMIFALGVWLGLGLAAGRAEIPAPELVALPYRVVHDQMMYLRDKADRRYNVWTDDPAKVPGLLGSFHVAGDNITLKKGEVLVAFLQDDITEALTGVMCYKATGECFGDYADTGVMFKLRPTPEGKKHSHLTVVIFTPPSPPSHIGMRGMVRGGLSEAVH
;
A
#
# COMPACT_ATOMS: atom_id res chain seq x y z
N MET A 1 68.69 1.74 32.41
CA MET A 1 68.51 0.55 33.27
C MET A 1 67.07 0.53 33.78
N ARG A 2 66.41 -0.64 33.73
CA ARG A 2 65.21 -1.08 34.49
C ARG A 2 63.95 -0.19 34.42
N ARG A 3 62.91 -0.56 33.65
CA ARG A 3 61.78 -1.44 34.05
C ARG A 3 61.27 -1.17 35.47
N MET A 4 60.03 -0.68 35.57
CA MET A 4 59.07 -1.22 36.53
C MET A 4 57.63 -1.00 36.03
N ILE A 5 56.98 -2.13 35.75
CA ILE A 5 55.55 -2.30 35.53
C ILE A 5 54.91 -2.36 36.92
N PHE A 6 53.79 -1.67 37.13
CA PHE A 6 52.79 -2.10 38.10
C PHE A 6 51.41 -2.03 37.44
N ALA A 7 50.82 -3.22 37.31
CA ALA A 7 49.41 -3.42 37.02
C ALA A 7 48.60 -3.22 38.32
N LEU A 8 47.35 -2.77 38.19
CA LEU A 8 46.17 -3.21 38.96
C LEU A 8 44.96 -2.50 38.30
N GLY A 9 44.04 -3.23 37.66
CA GLY A 9 42.76 -3.62 38.27
C GLY A 9 41.78 -2.45 38.21
N VAL A 10 40.62 -2.49 37.56
CA VAL A 10 39.57 -3.50 37.67
C VAL A 10 38.63 -3.33 36.47
N TRP A 11 38.27 -4.45 35.86
CA TRP A 11 37.11 -4.59 34.98
C TRP A 11 35.83 -4.24 35.73
N LEU A 12 35.11 -3.20 35.32
CA LEU A 12 33.66 -3.18 35.46
C LEU A 12 33.05 -3.23 34.06
N GLY A 13 32.71 -4.45 33.65
CA GLY A 13 31.76 -4.65 32.58
C GLY A 13 30.41 -4.11 33.03
N LEU A 14 30.03 -2.95 32.53
CA LEU A 14 28.62 -2.70 32.26
C LEU A 14 28.32 -3.34 30.92
N GLY A 15 27.92 -4.61 30.97
CA GLY A 15 27.07 -5.16 29.93
C GLY A 15 25.81 -4.33 29.89
N LEU A 16 25.75 -3.33 29.00
CA LEU A 16 24.49 -2.97 28.40
C LEU A 16 24.09 -4.18 27.55
N ALA A 17 23.43 -5.14 28.20
CA ALA A 17 22.36 -5.87 27.55
C ALA A 17 21.38 -4.78 27.09
N ALA A 18 21.62 -4.25 25.88
CA ALA A 18 20.60 -3.58 25.11
C ALA A 18 19.52 -4.63 24.97
N GLY A 19 18.54 -4.61 25.88
CA GLY A 19 17.28 -5.26 25.68
C GLY A 19 16.82 -4.75 24.34
N ARG A 20 16.92 -5.58 23.31
CA ARG A 20 16.11 -5.40 22.11
C ARG A 20 14.71 -5.35 22.68
N ALA A 21 14.14 -4.14 22.77
CA ALA A 21 12.72 -4.00 22.89
C ALA A 21 12.20 -4.84 21.72
N GLU A 22 11.62 -5.99 22.04
CA GLU A 22 10.90 -6.77 21.05
C GLU A 22 9.83 -5.80 20.55
N ILE A 23 10.07 -5.22 19.38
CA ILE A 23 9.05 -4.46 18.68
C ILE A 23 7.99 -5.52 18.40
N PRO A 24 6.82 -5.47 19.06
CA PRO A 24 5.81 -6.49 18.87
C PRO A 24 5.55 -6.57 17.37
N ALA A 25 5.57 -7.80 16.83
CA ALA A 25 5.33 -8.00 15.42
C ALA A 25 4.02 -7.28 15.04
N PRO A 26 4.02 -6.46 13.98
CA PRO A 26 2.85 -5.68 13.63
C PRO A 26 1.66 -6.61 13.39
N GLU A 27 0.61 -6.46 14.19
CA GLU A 27 -0.61 -7.25 14.04
C GLU A 27 -1.42 -6.66 12.87
N LEU A 28 -1.54 -7.46 11.80
CA LEU A 28 -2.30 -7.13 10.61
C LEU A 28 -3.70 -7.75 10.68
N VAL A 29 -4.70 -6.95 10.35
CA VAL A 29 -6.09 -7.38 10.27
C VAL A 29 -6.55 -7.24 8.82
N ALA A 30 -7.07 -8.34 8.25
CA ALA A 30 -7.72 -8.31 6.94
C ALA A 30 -9.09 -7.65 7.05
N LEU A 31 -9.36 -6.68 6.18
CA LEU A 31 -10.64 -5.99 6.08
C LEU A 31 -11.47 -6.60 4.94
N PRO A 32 -12.77 -6.90 5.17
CA PRO A 32 -13.67 -7.23 4.09
C PRO A 32 -13.76 -6.09 3.08
N TYR A 33 -13.66 -6.41 1.80
CA TYR A 33 -13.78 -5.46 0.71
C TYR A 33 -14.62 -6.06 -0.42
N ARG A 34 -15.23 -5.19 -1.23
CA ARG A 34 -15.88 -5.56 -2.48
C ARG A 34 -15.10 -5.01 -3.66
N VAL A 35 -14.88 -5.84 -4.67
CA VAL A 35 -14.28 -5.41 -5.94
C VAL A 35 -15.37 -4.76 -6.79
N VAL A 36 -15.09 -3.54 -7.22
CA VAL A 36 -15.95 -2.75 -8.12
C VAL A 36 -15.54 -2.97 -9.56
N HIS A 37 -14.23 -2.92 -9.82
CA HIS A 37 -13.65 -3.08 -11.15
C HIS A 37 -12.27 -3.70 -11.00
N ASP A 38 -11.90 -4.56 -11.92
CA ASP A 38 -10.59 -5.19 -11.94
C ASP A 38 -10.10 -5.32 -13.38
N GLN A 39 -8.92 -4.75 -13.64
CA GLN A 39 -8.34 -4.70 -14.97
C GLN A 39 -6.82 -4.86 -14.90
N MET A 40 -6.38 -6.09 -15.14
CA MET A 40 -4.98 -6.52 -15.14
C MET A 40 -4.07 -5.72 -16.09
N MET A 41 -4.61 -5.30 -17.25
CA MET A 41 -3.87 -4.53 -18.26
C MET A 41 -4.51 -3.16 -18.45
N TYR A 42 -4.31 -2.27 -17.47
CA TYR A 42 -4.66 -0.86 -17.56
C TYR A 42 -3.50 -0.05 -18.14
N LEU A 43 -3.77 0.77 -19.15
CA LEU A 43 -2.77 1.63 -19.79
C LEU A 43 -2.84 3.03 -19.20
N ARG A 44 -1.71 3.54 -18.72
CA ARG A 44 -1.61 4.92 -18.20
C ARG A 44 -0.30 5.58 -18.59
N ASP A 45 -0.23 6.88 -18.34
CA ASP A 45 0.98 7.66 -18.63
C ASP A 45 2.16 7.17 -17.80
N LYS A 46 3.33 7.06 -18.43
CA LYS A 46 4.56 6.63 -17.75
C LYS A 46 4.96 7.58 -16.61
N ALA A 47 4.60 8.87 -16.73
CA ALA A 47 4.84 9.89 -15.72
C ALA A 47 3.85 9.83 -14.54
N ASP A 48 2.77 9.05 -14.64
CA ASP A 48 1.82 8.89 -13.55
C ASP A 48 2.46 8.09 -12.41
N ARG A 49 2.65 8.78 -11.28
CA ARG A 49 3.27 8.24 -10.06
C ARG A 49 2.25 7.73 -9.05
N ARG A 50 0.95 7.85 -9.33
CA ARG A 50 -0.09 7.38 -8.41
C ARG A 50 -0.03 5.87 -8.29
N TYR A 51 -0.09 5.37 -7.07
CA TYR A 51 -0.31 3.95 -6.76
C TYR A 51 -1.70 3.73 -6.17
N ASN A 52 -2.31 4.76 -5.58
CA ASN A 52 -3.75 4.77 -5.40
C ASN A 52 -4.33 6.17 -5.43
N VAL A 53 -5.63 6.20 -5.68
CA VAL A 53 -6.50 7.36 -5.55
C VAL A 53 -7.73 6.91 -4.80
N TRP A 54 -8.17 7.67 -3.79
CA TRP A 54 -9.28 7.26 -2.95
C TRP A 54 -10.19 8.42 -2.53
N THR A 55 -11.41 8.09 -2.13
CA THR A 55 -12.36 9.05 -1.55
C THR A 55 -13.31 8.34 -0.59
N ASP A 56 -13.68 9.03 0.48
CA ASP A 56 -14.75 8.67 1.40
C ASP A 56 -16.01 9.56 1.19
N ASP A 57 -15.95 10.52 0.26
CA ASP A 57 -17.08 11.38 -0.10
C ASP A 57 -17.93 10.72 -1.22
N PRO A 58 -19.19 10.34 -0.94
CA PRO A 58 -20.09 9.78 -1.94
C PRO A 58 -20.27 10.68 -3.19
N ALA A 59 -20.16 12.00 -3.06
CA ALA A 59 -20.32 12.93 -4.18
C ALA A 59 -19.16 12.90 -5.18
N LYS A 60 -17.97 12.44 -4.76
CA LYS A 60 -16.76 12.38 -5.59
C LYS A 60 -16.61 11.05 -6.33
N VAL A 61 -17.35 10.02 -5.91
CA VAL A 61 -17.31 8.67 -6.48
C VAL A 61 -17.44 8.67 -8.01
N PRO A 62 -18.43 9.36 -8.63
CA PRO A 62 -18.56 9.35 -10.09
C PRO A 62 -17.33 9.95 -10.79
N GLY A 63 -16.77 11.03 -10.24
CA GLY A 63 -15.59 11.69 -10.79
C GLY A 63 -14.33 10.83 -10.71
N LEU A 64 -14.10 10.17 -9.57
CA LEU A 64 -12.99 9.25 -9.39
C LEU A 64 -13.09 8.08 -10.38
N LEU A 65 -14.24 7.41 -10.47
CA LEU A 65 -14.45 6.31 -11.42
C LEU A 65 -14.29 6.76 -12.88
N GLY A 66 -14.82 7.94 -13.21
CA GLY A 66 -14.67 8.55 -14.53
C GLY A 66 -13.21 8.80 -14.92
N SER A 67 -12.35 9.18 -13.98
CA SER A 67 -10.91 9.40 -14.23
C SER A 67 -10.15 8.13 -14.68
N PHE A 68 -10.70 6.95 -14.38
CA PHE A 68 -10.19 5.66 -14.78
C PHE A 68 -10.99 5.01 -15.91
N HIS A 69 -11.96 5.72 -16.49
CA HIS A 69 -12.90 5.20 -17.50
C HIS A 69 -13.66 3.96 -17.01
N VAL A 70 -13.90 3.86 -15.70
CA VAL A 70 -14.67 2.78 -15.08
C VAL A 70 -16.14 3.18 -15.10
N ALA A 71 -16.99 2.32 -15.66
CA ALA A 71 -18.43 2.52 -15.62
C ALA A 71 -18.90 2.45 -14.15
N GLY A 72 -19.55 3.51 -13.68
CA GLY A 72 -19.87 3.72 -12.27
C GLY A 72 -21.36 3.89 -11.97
N ASP A 73 -22.23 3.57 -12.92
CA ASP A 73 -23.65 3.85 -12.79
C ASP A 73 -24.22 3.12 -11.56
N ASN A 74 -24.64 3.90 -10.56
CA ASN A 74 -25.24 3.48 -9.28
C ASN A 74 -24.28 3.02 -8.16
N ILE A 75 -22.98 3.35 -8.20
CA ILE A 75 -22.11 3.12 -7.04
C ILE A 75 -22.32 4.22 -5.99
N THR A 76 -22.80 3.83 -4.80
CA THR A 76 -22.94 4.72 -3.65
C THR A 76 -22.16 4.17 -2.46
N LEU A 77 -21.48 5.05 -1.73
CA LEU A 77 -20.81 4.70 -0.49
C LEU A 77 -21.79 4.74 0.68
N LYS A 78 -21.79 3.69 1.49
CA LYS A 78 -22.44 3.71 2.80
C LYS A 78 -21.62 4.56 3.78
N LYS A 79 -22.23 4.95 4.90
CA LYS A 79 -21.54 5.69 5.96
C LYS A 79 -20.28 4.93 6.41
N GLY A 80 -19.13 5.57 6.27
CA GLY A 80 -17.81 5.02 6.65
C GLY A 80 -17.18 4.09 5.61
N GLU A 81 -17.82 3.85 4.45
CA GLU A 81 -17.16 3.19 3.33
C GLU A 81 -16.22 4.15 2.60
N VAL A 82 -15.17 3.58 2.03
CA VAL A 82 -14.19 4.28 1.21
C VAL A 82 -14.07 3.58 -0.12
N LEU A 83 -14.00 4.33 -1.22
CA LEU A 83 -13.64 3.84 -2.54
C LEU A 83 -12.15 4.08 -2.79
N VAL A 84 -11.44 3.04 -3.22
CA VAL A 84 -10.02 3.13 -3.57
C VAL A 84 -9.79 2.51 -4.93
N ALA A 85 -9.12 3.24 -5.81
CA ALA A 85 -8.53 2.71 -7.04
C ALA A 85 -7.05 2.46 -6.79
N PHE A 86 -6.63 1.20 -6.75
CA PHE A 86 -5.23 0.81 -6.68
C PHE A 86 -4.63 0.63 -8.06
N LEU A 87 -3.37 1.03 -8.22
CA LEU A 87 -2.58 0.97 -9.44
C LEU A 87 -1.25 0.27 -9.13
N GLN A 88 -1.17 -1.03 -9.45
CA GLN A 88 0.05 -1.81 -9.30
C GLN A 88 0.81 -1.84 -10.63
N ASP A 89 2.06 -1.38 -10.64
CA ASP A 89 2.89 -1.37 -11.86
C ASP A 89 3.38 -2.77 -12.23
N ASP A 90 3.52 -3.67 -11.25
CA ASP A 90 3.76 -5.09 -11.51
C ASP A 90 2.44 -5.81 -11.85
N ILE A 91 2.13 -5.88 -13.14
CA ILE A 91 0.91 -6.53 -13.64
C ILE A 91 0.88 -8.05 -13.42
N THR A 92 1.96 -8.65 -12.92
CA THR A 92 1.96 -10.07 -12.53
C THR A 92 1.42 -10.28 -11.13
N GLU A 93 1.26 -9.21 -10.35
CA GLU A 93 0.66 -9.25 -9.03
C GLU A 93 -0.83 -8.84 -9.06
N ALA A 94 -1.61 -9.40 -8.14
CA ALA A 94 -3.00 -9.02 -7.92
C ALA A 94 -3.27 -8.71 -6.44
N LEU A 95 -4.28 -7.87 -6.20
CA LEU A 95 -4.73 -7.55 -4.85
C LEU A 95 -5.24 -8.82 -4.16
N THR A 96 -4.53 -9.28 -3.14
CA THR A 96 -4.93 -10.43 -2.31
C THR A 96 -5.71 -10.03 -1.07
N GLY A 97 -5.63 -8.76 -0.67
CA GLY A 97 -6.43 -8.26 0.44
C GLY A 97 -6.26 -6.77 0.71
N VAL A 98 -7.23 -6.21 1.43
CA VAL A 98 -7.09 -4.90 2.08
C VAL A 98 -6.77 -5.16 3.55
N MET A 99 -5.64 -4.66 4.02
CA MET A 99 -5.12 -4.92 5.36
C MET A 99 -5.08 -3.63 6.17
N CYS A 100 -5.16 -3.75 7.49
CA CYS A 100 -5.01 -2.67 8.43
C CYS A 100 -4.00 -3.02 9.52
N TYR A 101 -3.08 -2.09 9.82
CA TYR A 101 -2.23 -2.18 11.00
C TYR A 101 -3.05 -1.87 12.25
N LYS A 102 -3.24 -2.86 13.13
CA LYS A 102 -4.09 -2.70 14.33
C LYS A 102 -3.62 -1.58 15.27
N ALA A 103 -2.31 -1.36 15.35
CA ALA A 103 -1.71 -0.36 16.23
C ALA A 103 -1.92 1.09 15.75
N THR A 104 -1.88 1.33 14.44
CA THR A 104 -1.93 2.68 13.85
C THR A 104 -3.26 2.98 13.15
N GLY A 105 -4.05 1.96 12.80
CA GLY A 105 -5.24 2.09 11.96
C GLY A 105 -4.93 2.29 10.48
N GLU A 106 -3.67 2.27 10.07
CA GLU A 106 -3.26 2.50 8.69
C GLU A 106 -3.66 1.33 7.80
N CYS A 107 -4.41 1.63 6.74
CA CYS A 107 -4.91 0.64 5.80
C CYS A 107 -4.07 0.62 4.52
N PHE A 108 -3.93 -0.54 3.89
CA PHE A 108 -3.19 -0.70 2.64
C PHE A 108 -3.68 -1.89 1.82
N GLY A 109 -3.50 -1.83 0.50
CA GLY A 109 -3.67 -3.01 -0.37
C GLY A 109 -2.45 -3.92 -0.30
N ASP A 110 -2.68 -5.23 -0.13
CA ASP A 110 -1.67 -6.28 -0.16
C ASP A 110 -1.75 -7.08 -1.47
N TYR A 111 -0.59 -7.45 -2.01
CA TYR A 111 -0.44 -8.01 -3.35
C TYR A 111 0.41 -9.27 -3.33
N ALA A 112 0.13 -10.19 -4.24
CA ALA A 112 0.95 -11.35 -4.47
C ALA A 112 1.00 -11.71 -5.97
N ASP A 113 2.08 -12.36 -6.35
CA ASP A 113 2.26 -12.96 -7.68
C ASP A 113 1.10 -13.90 -8.02
N THR A 114 0.52 -13.71 -9.20
CA THR A 114 -0.63 -14.46 -9.71
C THR A 114 -0.24 -15.78 -10.38
N GLY A 115 1.04 -15.96 -10.71
CA GLY A 115 1.55 -17.06 -11.54
C GLY A 115 1.16 -16.96 -13.01
N VAL A 116 0.56 -15.85 -13.45
CA VAL A 116 0.03 -15.68 -14.81
C VAL A 116 1.11 -15.16 -15.76
N MET A 117 1.28 -15.86 -16.88
CA MET A 117 2.16 -15.45 -17.97
C MET A 117 1.38 -14.67 -19.04
N PHE A 118 1.73 -13.41 -19.26
CA PHE A 118 1.08 -12.56 -20.25
C PHE A 118 1.82 -12.54 -21.58
N LYS A 119 1.07 -12.63 -22.69
CA LYS A 119 1.57 -12.27 -24.02
C LYS A 119 1.13 -10.85 -24.36
N LEU A 120 1.98 -9.88 -24.05
CA LEU A 120 1.65 -8.46 -24.22
C LEU A 120 2.00 -7.99 -25.64
N ARG A 121 1.17 -7.07 -26.16
CA ARG A 121 1.58 -6.24 -27.29
C ARG A 121 2.63 -5.22 -26.81
N PRO A 122 3.43 -4.65 -27.72
CA PRO A 122 4.33 -3.56 -27.35
C PRO A 122 3.55 -2.43 -26.67
N THR A 123 4.03 -2.00 -25.50
CA THR A 123 3.48 -0.85 -24.80
C THR A 123 3.62 0.39 -25.69
N PRO A 124 2.55 1.17 -25.91
CA PRO A 124 2.65 2.41 -26.68
C PRO A 124 3.68 3.38 -26.10
N GLU A 125 4.27 4.21 -26.95
CA GLU A 125 5.24 5.23 -26.51
C GLU A 125 4.63 6.16 -25.45
N GLY A 126 5.40 6.46 -24.40
CA GLY A 126 4.95 7.29 -23.28
C GLY A 126 3.97 6.63 -22.31
N LYS A 127 3.57 5.37 -22.54
CA LYS A 127 2.65 4.63 -21.66
C LYS A 127 3.37 3.56 -20.82
N LYS A 128 2.68 3.09 -19.79
CA LYS A 128 3.01 1.88 -19.03
C LYS A 128 1.74 1.07 -18.74
N HIS A 129 1.94 -0.23 -18.52
CA HIS A 129 0.90 -1.11 -18.02
C HIS A 129 0.90 -1.08 -16.49
N SER A 130 -0.31 -1.11 -15.93
CA SER A 130 -0.54 -1.33 -14.51
C SER A 130 -1.78 -2.21 -14.34
N HIS A 131 -1.90 -2.88 -13.21
CA HIS A 131 -3.11 -3.52 -12.76
C HIS A 131 -3.95 -2.47 -12.02
N LEU A 132 -5.14 -2.19 -12.54
CA LEU A 132 -6.13 -1.35 -11.88
C LEU A 132 -7.13 -2.22 -11.13
N THR A 133 -7.18 -2.10 -9.81
CA THR A 133 -8.22 -2.72 -9.00
C THR A 133 -8.93 -1.66 -8.19
N VAL A 134 -10.24 -1.51 -8.43
CA VAL A 134 -11.10 -0.58 -7.69
C VAL A 134 -11.90 -1.37 -6.66
N VAL A 135 -11.81 -0.97 -5.40
CA VAL A 135 -12.49 -1.64 -4.30
C VAL A 135 -13.21 -0.66 -3.41
N ILE A 136 -14.18 -1.18 -2.66
CA ILE A 136 -14.83 -0.47 -1.56
C ILE A 136 -14.71 -1.30 -0.29
N PHE A 137 -14.34 -0.66 0.81
CA PHE A 137 -14.22 -1.28 2.13
C PHE A 137 -14.55 -0.28 3.24
N THR A 138 -14.67 -0.77 4.47
CA THR A 138 -14.93 0.06 5.66
C THR A 138 -13.71 0.01 6.59
N PRO A 139 -12.87 1.05 6.63
CA PRO A 139 -11.78 1.13 7.61
C PRO A 139 -12.33 1.28 9.04
N PRO A 140 -11.58 0.87 10.06
CA PRO A 140 -11.99 0.97 11.46
C PRO A 140 -12.12 2.42 11.95
N SER A 141 -11.43 3.35 11.30
CA SER A 141 -11.50 4.80 11.53
C SER A 141 -11.36 5.55 10.20
N PRO A 142 -11.80 6.81 10.11
CA PRO A 142 -11.56 7.62 8.91
C PRO A 142 -10.08 7.61 8.53
N PRO A 143 -9.71 7.19 7.31
CA PRO A 143 -8.32 7.08 6.93
C PRO A 143 -7.75 8.48 6.67
N SER A 144 -6.56 8.76 7.18
CA SER A 144 -5.76 9.91 6.72
C SER A 144 -4.97 9.59 5.45
N HIS A 145 -4.75 8.30 5.20
CA HIS A 145 -3.96 7.76 4.11
C HIS A 145 -4.35 6.30 3.86
N ILE A 146 -4.19 5.85 2.61
CA ILE A 146 -4.31 4.44 2.24
C ILE A 146 -3.05 4.07 1.48
N GLY A 147 -2.34 3.05 1.95
CA GLY A 147 -1.07 2.61 1.39
C GLY A 147 -1.22 1.49 0.35
N MET A 148 -0.08 1.02 -0.16
CA MET A 148 0.06 -0.28 -0.81
C MET A 148 1.31 -0.95 -0.24
N ARG A 149 1.23 -2.25 0.08
CA ARG A 149 2.37 -2.99 0.62
C ARG A 149 3.46 -3.12 -0.45
N GLY A 150 4.73 -3.10 -0.03
CA GLY A 150 5.86 -3.28 -0.95
C GLY A 150 6.16 -2.08 -1.86
N MET A 151 5.48 -0.96 -1.65
CA MET A 151 5.60 0.24 -2.46
C MET A 151 7.04 0.80 -2.57
N VAL A 152 7.50 0.92 -3.82
CA VAL A 152 8.81 1.47 -4.19
C VAL A 152 8.89 2.97 -3.89
N ARG A 153 10.08 3.45 -3.53
CA ARG A 153 10.39 4.84 -3.19
C ARG A 153 9.88 5.82 -4.26
N GLY A 154 8.84 6.60 -3.93
CA GLY A 154 8.37 7.73 -4.75
C GLY A 154 7.01 7.58 -5.44
N GLY A 155 6.18 6.58 -5.16
CA GLY A 155 4.78 6.64 -5.59
C GLY A 155 3.92 7.57 -4.73
N LEU A 156 2.76 7.98 -5.26
CA LEU A 156 1.80 8.90 -4.64
C LEU A 156 0.46 8.22 -4.30
N SER A 157 -0.01 8.42 -3.08
CA SER A 157 -1.40 8.17 -2.68
C SER A 157 -2.12 9.50 -2.67
N GLU A 158 -3.28 9.55 -3.30
CA GLU A 158 -4.05 10.78 -3.47
C GLU A 158 -5.44 10.62 -2.86
N ALA A 159 -5.76 11.49 -1.91
CA ALA A 159 -7.12 11.62 -1.40
C ALA A 159 -7.86 12.67 -2.23
N VAL A 160 -9.02 12.30 -2.76
CA VAL A 160 -9.92 13.23 -3.45
C VAL A 160 -10.95 13.71 -2.44
N HIS A 161 -10.65 14.84 -1.81
CA HIS A 161 -11.56 15.56 -0.90
C HIS A 161 -12.51 16.48 -1.68
#